data_AF-A0A9E1QWS6-F1
#
_entry.id   AF-A0A9E1QWS6-F1
#
_cell.length_a   1.000
_cell.length_b   1.000
_cell.length_c   1.000
_cell.angle_alpha   90.00
_cell.angle_beta   90.00
_cell.angle_gamma   90.00
#
_symmetry.space_group_name_H-M   'P 1'
#
loop_
_entity.id
_entity.type
_entity.pdbx_description
1 polymer ?
#
loop_
_entity_poly.entity_id
_entity_poly.type
_entity_poly.pdbx_seq_one_letter_code
_entity_poly.pdbx_strand_id
1 'polypeptide(L)'
;MKKLIVFISAAIVLISCQTNYKKSLEINQIFENYYQESLELYPLNATSQGDKRYNDFLPNDLTDEFRNKEKIFYSNYINKLNEFDNSNLNEDDVLSKNVLLWECNTNLERLTFNEQYTPINQMWTLQLNIGQYAAGLSAQPFKTIKDYNDWLSRLDDYLIWLNSAEDRMREGMLNGYVLPKSLTKKVIPQLKTITNTNLDENLFNSPTRQFPLTFSEEEKLILSNKYKDMILNKIIPAYQKLYDFMKNEYLSKGRDSSGIDVFEDGSDYYNYSIKLYTTTEMTADEIHKLGLSEVAKISSEMEIVKNKVGFKG
;
A
#
# COMPACT_ATOMS: atom_id res chain seq x y z
N MET A 1 -61.83 -3.03 18.84
CA MET A 1 -61.01 -2.31 17.82
C MET A 1 -59.63 -1.92 18.34
N LYS A 2 -59.48 -1.23 19.48
CA LYS A 2 -58.15 -0.83 20.02
C LYS A 2 -57.17 -2.00 20.27
N LYS A 3 -57.62 -3.16 20.78
CA LYS A 3 -56.76 -4.34 21.00
C LYS A 3 -56.31 -5.04 19.70
N LEU A 4 -57.08 -4.94 18.61
CA LEU A 4 -56.74 -5.56 17.32
C LEU A 4 -55.67 -4.73 16.57
N ILE A 5 -55.74 -3.40 16.70
CA ILE A 5 -54.75 -2.48 16.12
C ILE A 5 -53.38 -2.68 16.79
N VAL A 6 -53.32 -2.83 18.11
CA VAL A 6 -52.05 -3.08 18.85
C VAL A 6 -51.39 -4.40 18.44
N PHE A 7 -52.17 -5.46 18.19
CA PHE A 7 -51.64 -6.74 17.72
C PHE A 7 -51.12 -6.68 16.27
N ILE A 8 -51.80 -5.95 15.39
CA ILE A 8 -51.34 -5.76 13.99
C ILE A 8 -50.07 -4.89 13.96
N SER A 9 -49.99 -3.84 14.77
CA SER A 9 -48.77 -3.03 14.91
C SER A 9 -47.58 -3.85 15.45
N ALA A 10 -47.79 -4.73 16.43
CA ALA A 10 -46.73 -5.58 16.96
C ALA A 10 -46.24 -6.63 15.94
N ALA A 11 -47.13 -7.20 15.12
CA ALA A 11 -46.77 -8.15 14.08
C ALA A 11 -45.99 -7.48 12.92
N ILE A 12 -46.35 -6.25 12.53
CA ILE A 12 -45.63 -5.49 11.50
C ILE A 12 -44.22 -5.13 11.98
N VAL A 13 -44.07 -4.75 13.25
CA VAL A 13 -42.75 -4.47 13.85
C VAL A 13 -41.88 -5.73 13.88
N LEU A 14 -42.43 -6.89 14.24
CA LEU A 14 -41.67 -8.15 14.28
C LEU A 14 -41.22 -8.64 12.90
N ILE A 15 -42.07 -8.50 11.87
CA ILE A 15 -41.72 -8.87 10.49
C ILE A 15 -40.64 -7.94 9.94
N SER A 16 -40.78 -6.62 10.16
CA SER A 16 -39.79 -5.61 9.75
C SER A 16 -38.41 -5.85 10.40
N CYS A 17 -38.40 -6.19 11.70
CA CYS A 17 -37.16 -6.53 12.39
C CYS A 17 -36.48 -7.79 11.84
N GLN A 18 -37.23 -8.83 11.48
CA GLN A 18 -36.66 -10.05 10.89
C GLN A 18 -36.09 -9.82 9.49
N THR A 19 -36.74 -8.98 8.67
CA THR A 19 -36.24 -8.66 7.32
C THR A 19 -34.97 -7.82 7.37
N ASN A 20 -34.88 -6.84 8.27
CA ASN A 20 -33.69 -6.01 8.43
C ASN A 20 -32.51 -6.82 8.98
N TYR A 21 -32.76 -7.72 9.93
CA TYR A 21 -31.74 -8.63 10.45
C TYR A 21 -31.17 -9.55 9.35
N LYS A 22 -32.03 -10.11 8.48
CA LYS A 22 -31.57 -10.95 7.37
C LYS A 22 -30.71 -10.17 6.36
N LYS A 23 -31.13 -8.96 5.97
CA LYS A 23 -30.35 -8.10 5.07
C LYS A 23 -29.00 -7.67 5.69
N SER A 24 -28.98 -7.42 6.99
CA SER A 24 -27.75 -7.14 7.74
C SER A 24 -26.77 -8.33 7.69
N LEU A 25 -27.26 -9.56 7.85
CA LEU A 25 -26.42 -10.76 7.67
C LEU A 25 -25.89 -10.89 6.23
N GLU A 26 -26.72 -10.58 5.23
CA GLU A 26 -26.33 -10.64 3.82
C GLU A 26 -25.26 -9.60 3.47
N ILE A 27 -25.37 -8.35 3.92
CA ILE A 27 -24.36 -7.31 3.63
C ILE A 27 -23.04 -7.56 4.39
N ASN A 28 -23.11 -8.09 5.62
CA ASN A 28 -21.91 -8.45 6.38
C ASN A 28 -21.08 -9.53 5.67
N GLN A 29 -21.73 -10.46 4.96
CA GLN A 29 -21.02 -11.43 4.12
C GLN A 29 -20.29 -10.76 2.95
N ILE A 30 -20.82 -9.65 2.41
CA ILE A 30 -20.13 -8.87 1.36
C ILE A 30 -18.85 -8.25 1.91
N PHE A 31 -18.89 -7.69 3.13
CA PHE A 31 -17.72 -7.12 3.78
C PHE A 31 -16.66 -8.19 4.09
N GLU A 32 -17.08 -9.35 4.60
CA GLU A 32 -16.16 -10.47 4.85
C GLU A 32 -15.52 -10.97 3.55
N ASN A 33 -16.31 -11.13 2.47
CA ASN A 33 -15.78 -11.55 1.18
C ASN A 33 -14.78 -10.53 0.61
N TYR A 34 -15.10 -9.24 0.71
CA TYR A 34 -14.18 -8.17 0.31
C TYR A 34 -12.85 -8.30 1.06
N TYR A 35 -12.93 -8.43 2.39
CA TYR A 35 -11.75 -8.59 3.22
C TYR A 35 -10.93 -9.80 2.79
N GLN A 36 -11.53 -11.00 2.70
CA GLN A 36 -10.81 -12.22 2.32
C GLN A 36 -10.18 -12.15 0.93
N GLU A 37 -10.92 -11.68 -0.07
CA GLU A 37 -10.41 -11.54 -1.43
C GLU A 37 -9.33 -10.44 -1.53
N SER A 38 -9.44 -9.37 -0.73
CA SER A 38 -8.41 -8.31 -0.67
C SER A 38 -7.07 -8.81 -0.12
N LEU A 39 -7.10 -9.77 0.82
CA LEU A 39 -5.87 -10.37 1.37
C LEU A 39 -5.13 -11.21 0.33
N GLU A 40 -5.85 -11.89 -0.55
CA GLU A 40 -5.26 -12.63 -1.66
C GLU A 40 -4.74 -11.68 -2.75
N LEU A 41 -5.47 -10.60 -3.03
CA LEU A 41 -5.08 -9.59 -4.01
C LEU A 41 -3.84 -8.81 -3.55
N TYR A 42 -3.71 -8.54 -2.24
CA TYR A 42 -2.59 -7.83 -1.64
C TYR A 42 -1.93 -8.64 -0.50
N PRO A 43 -1.14 -9.67 -0.81
CA PRO A 43 -0.56 -10.58 0.19
C PRO A 43 0.30 -9.91 1.27
N LEU A 44 0.93 -8.77 0.98
CA LEU A 44 1.71 -8.04 1.99
C LEU A 44 0.82 -7.42 3.08
N ASN A 45 -0.43 -7.08 2.75
CA ASN A 45 -1.42 -6.63 3.74
C ASN A 45 -1.83 -7.81 4.64
N ALA A 46 -2.00 -9.00 4.07
CA ALA A 46 -2.23 -10.22 4.84
C ALA A 46 -1.08 -10.49 5.82
N THR A 47 0.17 -10.45 5.32
CA THR A 47 1.37 -10.59 6.16
C THR A 47 1.39 -9.55 7.29
N SER A 48 1.10 -8.27 7.00
CA SER A 48 1.09 -7.21 8.04
C SER A 48 0.06 -7.42 9.15
N GLN A 49 -1.03 -8.13 8.84
CA GLN A 49 -2.10 -8.46 9.78
C GLN A 49 -1.86 -9.79 10.50
N GLY A 50 -0.74 -10.45 10.24
CA GLY A 50 -0.39 -11.75 10.82
C GLY A 50 -1.02 -12.95 10.12
N ASP A 51 -1.70 -12.73 9.00
CA ASP A 51 -2.20 -13.81 8.15
C ASP A 51 -1.05 -14.36 7.28
N LYS A 52 -0.85 -15.67 7.36
CA LYS A 52 0.28 -16.36 6.74
C LYS A 52 -0.08 -17.10 5.45
N ARG A 53 -1.36 -17.10 5.04
CA ARG A 53 -1.84 -17.90 3.91
C ARG A 53 -1.13 -17.60 2.60
N TYR A 54 -0.61 -16.38 2.44
CA TYR A 54 -0.09 -15.86 1.19
C TYR A 54 1.39 -15.43 1.29
N ASN A 55 2.13 -15.98 2.28
CA ASN A 55 3.51 -15.58 2.58
C ASN A 55 4.54 -16.00 1.51
N ASP A 56 4.15 -16.86 0.58
CA ASP A 56 5.00 -17.52 -0.41
C ASP A 56 4.94 -16.91 -1.82
N PHE A 57 4.11 -15.89 -2.05
CA PHE A 57 4.06 -15.18 -3.34
C PHE A 57 3.95 -13.67 -3.19
N LEU A 58 4.21 -12.97 -4.30
CA LEU A 58 4.02 -11.54 -4.47
C LEU A 58 3.44 -11.24 -5.86
N PRO A 59 2.23 -10.66 -5.97
CA PRO A 59 1.68 -10.26 -7.25
C PRO A 59 2.52 -9.17 -7.92
N ASN A 60 2.53 -9.19 -9.26
CA ASN A 60 3.10 -8.10 -10.03
C ASN A 60 2.01 -7.07 -10.39
N ASP A 61 1.84 -6.09 -9.50
CA ASP A 61 0.84 -5.02 -9.60
C ASP A 61 1.11 -4.00 -10.73
N LEU A 62 2.27 -4.09 -11.39
CA LEU A 62 2.62 -3.24 -12.53
C LEU A 62 2.13 -3.78 -13.88
N THR A 63 1.55 -4.98 -13.90
CA THR A 63 1.01 -5.59 -15.13
C THR A 63 -0.37 -5.04 -15.46
N ASP A 64 -0.68 -4.94 -16.76
CA ASP A 64 -2.03 -4.55 -17.19
C ASP A 64 -3.08 -5.58 -16.75
N GLU A 65 -2.69 -6.85 -16.65
CA GLU A 65 -3.52 -7.93 -16.13
C GLU A 65 -3.91 -7.67 -14.67
N PHE A 66 -2.95 -7.34 -13.80
CA PHE A 66 -3.24 -7.05 -12.40
C PHE A 66 -4.12 -5.79 -12.26
N ARG A 67 -3.82 -4.72 -12.99
CA ARG A 67 -4.68 -3.51 -12.99
C ARG A 67 -6.11 -3.80 -13.44
N ASN A 68 -6.28 -4.68 -14.42
CA ASN A 68 -7.61 -5.13 -14.84
C ASN A 68 -8.29 -5.99 -13.76
N LYS A 69 -7.53 -6.84 -13.06
CA LYS A 69 -8.03 -7.60 -11.89
C LYS A 69 -8.52 -6.66 -10.78
N GLU A 70 -7.76 -5.61 -10.44
CA GLU A 70 -8.18 -4.58 -9.49
C GLU A 70 -9.46 -3.87 -9.94
N LYS A 71 -9.52 -3.46 -11.21
CA LYS A 71 -10.70 -2.79 -11.76
C LYS A 71 -11.95 -3.66 -11.64
N ILE A 72 -11.85 -4.95 -11.99
CA ILE A 72 -12.95 -5.91 -11.88
C ILE A 72 -13.34 -6.10 -10.41
N PHE A 73 -12.35 -6.27 -9.53
CA PHE A 73 -12.55 -6.45 -8.10
C PHE A 73 -13.36 -5.29 -7.51
N TYR A 74 -12.87 -4.06 -7.60
CA TYR A 74 -13.57 -2.90 -7.03
C TYR A 74 -14.94 -2.64 -7.66
N SER A 75 -15.07 -2.81 -8.99
CA SER A 75 -16.35 -2.64 -9.68
C SER A 75 -17.39 -3.68 -9.22
N ASN A 76 -16.97 -4.92 -9.00
CA ASN A 76 -17.83 -6.00 -8.49
C ASN A 76 -18.39 -5.66 -7.11
N TYR A 77 -17.56 -5.15 -6.20
CA TYR A 77 -18.01 -4.78 -4.85
C TYR A 77 -18.90 -3.55 -4.84
N ILE A 78 -18.64 -2.55 -5.67
CA ILE A 78 -19.58 -1.42 -5.86
C ILE A 78 -20.95 -1.93 -6.30
N ASN A 79 -20.99 -2.82 -7.30
CA ASN A 79 -22.25 -3.38 -7.80
C ASN A 79 -23.00 -4.15 -6.70
N LYS A 80 -22.33 -5.05 -5.99
CA LYS A 80 -22.91 -5.81 -4.86
C LYS A 80 -23.45 -4.89 -3.76
N LEU A 81 -22.71 -3.85 -3.38
CA LEU A 81 -23.14 -2.92 -2.32
C LEU A 81 -24.33 -2.06 -2.74
N ASN A 82 -24.43 -1.70 -4.03
CA ASN A 82 -25.53 -0.91 -4.57
C ASN A 82 -26.87 -1.67 -4.63
N GLU A 83 -26.86 -3.01 -4.49
CA GLU A 83 -28.09 -3.81 -4.36
C GLU A 83 -28.80 -3.61 -3.01
N PHE A 84 -28.09 -3.12 -1.99
CA PHE A 84 -28.65 -2.87 -0.66
C PHE A 84 -29.16 -1.43 -0.53
N ASP A 85 -30.46 -1.21 -0.40
CA ASP A 85 -30.99 0.12 -0.06
C ASP A 85 -30.75 0.44 1.43
N ASN A 86 -30.13 1.61 1.69
CA ASN A 86 -29.80 2.12 3.02
C ASN A 86 -31.01 2.17 3.97
N SER A 87 -32.22 2.36 3.45
CA SER A 87 -33.45 2.36 4.26
C SER A 87 -33.73 1.03 4.98
N ASN A 88 -33.08 -0.06 4.54
CA ASN A 88 -33.23 -1.40 5.09
C ASN A 88 -32.03 -1.87 5.93
N LEU A 89 -31.07 -0.99 6.18
CA LEU A 89 -29.85 -1.28 6.92
C LEU A 89 -29.88 -0.56 8.27
N ASN A 90 -29.15 -1.10 9.25
CA ASN A 90 -28.90 -0.36 10.49
C ASN A 90 -27.80 0.71 10.25
N GLU A 91 -27.62 1.62 11.21
CA GLU A 91 -26.68 2.75 11.06
C GLU A 91 -25.22 2.29 10.85
N ASP A 92 -24.79 1.23 11.54
CA ASP A 92 -23.43 0.67 11.43
C ASP A 92 -23.18 0.03 10.05
N ASP A 93 -24.18 -0.67 9.52
CA ASP A 93 -24.14 -1.29 8.18
C ASP A 93 -24.11 -0.19 7.09
N VAL A 94 -24.89 0.88 7.27
CA VAL A 94 -24.86 2.04 6.35
C VAL A 94 -23.48 2.70 6.37
N LEU A 95 -22.89 2.90 7.55
CA LEU A 95 -21.55 3.45 7.67
C LEU A 95 -20.51 2.55 7.00
N SER A 96 -20.52 1.25 7.31
CA SER A 96 -19.59 0.26 6.74
C SER A 96 -19.71 0.19 5.21
N LYS A 97 -20.95 0.21 4.70
CA LYS A 97 -21.23 0.29 3.26
C LYS A 97 -20.64 1.55 2.64
N ASN A 98 -20.84 2.72 3.26
CA ASN A 98 -20.33 3.99 2.75
C ASN A 98 -18.79 4.02 2.72
N VAL A 99 -18.15 3.49 3.77
CA VAL A 99 -16.68 3.37 3.83
C VAL A 99 -16.17 2.47 2.70
N LEU A 100 -16.76 1.30 2.51
CA LEU A 100 -16.32 0.38 1.46
C LEU A 100 -16.60 0.92 0.04
N LEU A 101 -17.72 1.61 -0.16
CA LEU A 101 -17.99 2.31 -1.41
C LEU A 101 -16.94 3.41 -1.66
N TRP A 102 -16.58 4.19 -0.64
CA TRP A 102 -15.52 5.20 -0.76
C TRP A 102 -14.18 4.56 -1.13
N GLU A 103 -13.81 3.45 -0.47
CA GLU A 103 -12.58 2.72 -0.75
C GLU A 103 -12.54 2.19 -2.19
N CYS A 104 -13.61 1.54 -2.65
CA CYS A 104 -13.67 0.98 -4.00
C CYS A 104 -13.64 2.08 -5.08
N ASN A 105 -14.42 3.15 -4.90
CA ASN A 105 -14.44 4.25 -5.87
C ASN A 105 -13.10 4.98 -5.93
N THR A 106 -12.47 5.23 -4.77
CA THR A 106 -11.16 5.89 -4.69
C THR A 106 -10.06 5.03 -5.32
N ASN A 107 -10.13 3.71 -5.19
CA ASN A 107 -9.18 2.82 -5.89
C ASN A 107 -9.47 2.72 -7.39
N LEU A 108 -10.72 2.76 -7.85
CA LEU A 108 -11.02 2.83 -9.28
C LEU A 108 -10.54 4.14 -9.90
N GLU A 109 -10.70 5.25 -9.19
CA GLU A 109 -10.21 6.57 -9.58
C GLU A 109 -8.67 6.55 -9.70
N ARG A 110 -7.95 5.92 -8.75
CA ARG A 110 -6.49 5.71 -8.81
C ARG A 110 -6.04 5.11 -10.14
N LEU A 111 -6.76 4.10 -10.62
CA LEU A 111 -6.41 3.36 -11.84
C LEU A 111 -6.51 4.20 -13.12
N THR A 112 -7.10 5.39 -13.06
CA THR A 112 -7.14 6.35 -14.19
C THR A 112 -5.84 7.13 -14.35
N PHE A 113 -5.00 7.15 -13.32
CA PHE A 113 -3.72 7.86 -13.31
C PHE A 113 -2.54 6.96 -13.72
N ASN A 114 -1.44 7.63 -14.05
CA ASN A 114 -0.25 7.03 -14.65
C ASN A 114 0.87 6.67 -13.65
N GLU A 115 0.51 6.40 -12.39
CA GLU A 115 1.48 6.11 -11.31
C GLU A 115 2.37 4.89 -11.57
N GLN A 116 1.94 3.96 -12.43
CA GLN A 116 2.72 2.79 -12.83
C GLN A 116 4.04 3.16 -13.50
N TYR A 117 4.17 4.37 -14.06
CA TYR A 117 5.40 4.87 -14.68
C TYR A 117 6.45 5.32 -13.67
N THR A 118 6.08 5.49 -12.40
CA THR A 118 7.00 5.85 -11.31
C THR A 118 6.86 4.91 -10.10
N PRO A 119 7.00 3.58 -10.29
CA PRO A 119 6.75 2.58 -9.24
C PRO A 119 7.85 2.56 -8.17
N ILE A 120 9.00 3.19 -8.45
CA ILE A 120 10.13 3.31 -7.55
C ILE A 120 10.38 4.80 -7.32
N ASN A 121 10.28 5.23 -6.06
CA ASN A 121 10.68 6.56 -5.62
C ASN A 121 11.43 6.46 -4.26
N GLN A 122 11.78 7.60 -3.66
CA GLN A 122 12.59 7.67 -2.43
C GLN A 122 11.86 7.20 -1.15
N MET A 123 10.54 6.98 -1.19
CA MET A 123 9.71 6.66 -0.04
C MET A 123 8.43 5.89 -0.42
N TRP A 124 7.90 5.10 0.52
CA TRP A 124 6.60 4.42 0.37
C TRP A 124 6.44 3.58 -0.90
N THR A 125 7.46 2.80 -1.25
CA THR A 125 7.43 1.94 -2.45
C THR A 125 7.86 0.51 -2.11
N LEU A 126 7.51 -0.42 -3.00
CA LEU A 126 7.66 -1.85 -2.74
C LEU A 126 9.10 -2.27 -2.43
N GLN A 127 10.12 -1.68 -3.06
CA GLN A 127 11.52 -2.02 -2.76
C GLN A 127 11.92 -1.67 -1.32
N LEU A 128 11.34 -0.62 -0.75
CA LEU A 128 11.59 -0.25 0.65
C LEU A 128 10.84 -1.19 1.60
N ASN A 129 9.59 -1.53 1.28
CA ASN A 129 8.80 -2.48 2.06
C ASN A 129 9.45 -3.88 2.09
N ILE A 130 9.91 -4.37 0.93
CA ILE A 130 10.62 -5.65 0.83
C ILE A 130 11.94 -5.59 1.61
N GLY A 131 12.69 -4.47 1.55
CA GLY A 131 13.86 -4.29 2.40
C GLY A 131 13.54 -4.36 3.90
N GLN A 132 12.45 -3.71 4.34
CA GLN A 132 12.00 -3.77 5.73
C GLN A 132 11.60 -5.19 6.16
N TYR A 133 10.92 -5.94 5.30
CA TYR A 133 10.53 -7.33 5.58
C TYR A 133 11.75 -8.25 5.57
N ALA A 134 12.71 -8.03 4.67
CA ALA A 134 13.96 -8.77 4.61
C ALA A 134 14.79 -8.65 5.90
N ALA A 135 14.65 -7.55 6.65
CA ALA A 135 15.32 -7.35 7.93
C ALA A 135 14.91 -8.40 8.99
N GLY A 136 13.76 -9.05 8.83
CA GLY A 136 13.24 -10.06 9.77
C GLY A 136 12.74 -9.50 11.11
N LEU A 137 12.62 -8.18 11.24
CA LEU A 137 12.18 -7.47 12.45
C LEU A 137 10.77 -6.86 12.34
N SER A 138 10.09 -7.05 11.21
CA SER A 138 8.77 -6.50 10.93
C SER A 138 7.73 -7.64 10.80
N ALA A 139 6.70 -7.45 9.98
CA ALA A 139 5.58 -8.38 9.87
C ALA A 139 5.93 -9.73 9.24
N GLN A 140 6.90 -9.78 8.33
CA GLN A 140 7.34 -11.03 7.71
C GLN A 140 7.90 -12.00 8.77
N PRO A 141 7.29 -13.18 8.97
CA PRO A 141 7.79 -14.13 9.94
C PRO A 141 9.06 -14.83 9.44
N PHE A 142 9.93 -15.20 10.39
CA PHE A 142 11.09 -16.08 10.19
C PHE A 142 11.21 -17.06 11.37
N LYS A 143 10.11 -17.77 11.68
CA LYS A 143 10.00 -18.63 12.87
C LYS A 143 10.10 -20.12 12.55
N THR A 144 9.73 -20.51 11.33
CA THR A 144 9.65 -21.91 10.89
C THR A 144 10.37 -22.08 9.56
N ILE A 145 10.79 -23.31 9.23
CA ILE A 145 11.43 -23.60 7.94
C ILE A 145 10.52 -23.17 6.77
N LYS A 146 9.19 -23.31 6.92
CA LYS A 146 8.23 -22.82 5.93
C LYS A 146 8.38 -21.31 5.72
N ASP A 147 8.39 -20.51 6.80
CA ASP A 147 8.52 -19.05 6.69
C ASP A 147 9.79 -18.62 5.91
N TYR A 148 10.92 -19.31 6.12
CA TYR A 148 12.16 -19.01 5.40
C TYR A 148 12.08 -19.35 3.91
N ASN A 149 11.40 -20.44 3.53
CA ASN A 149 11.25 -20.83 2.13
C ASN A 149 10.16 -20.00 1.43
N ASP A 150 9.06 -19.68 2.13
CA ASP A 150 8.01 -18.77 1.66
C ASP A 150 8.63 -17.42 1.27
N TRP A 151 9.50 -16.87 2.13
CA TRP A 151 10.21 -15.64 1.83
C TRP A 151 11.09 -15.74 0.57
N LEU A 152 11.83 -16.85 0.38
CA LEU A 152 12.64 -17.04 -0.83
C LEU A 152 11.77 -17.11 -2.09
N SER A 153 10.61 -17.79 -2.02
CA SER A 153 9.65 -17.84 -3.12
C SER A 153 9.11 -16.44 -3.46
N ARG A 154 8.73 -15.68 -2.43
CA ARG A 154 8.31 -14.28 -2.57
C ARG A 154 9.39 -13.38 -3.18
N LEU A 155 10.67 -13.64 -2.87
CA LEU A 155 11.78 -12.90 -3.48
C LEU A 155 11.94 -13.21 -4.98
N ASP A 156 11.65 -14.43 -5.43
CA ASP A 156 11.64 -14.75 -6.86
C ASP A 156 10.58 -13.93 -7.61
N ASP A 157 9.37 -13.82 -7.07
CA ASP A 157 8.32 -12.95 -7.64
C ASP A 157 8.70 -11.47 -7.60
N TYR A 158 9.32 -11.01 -6.52
CA TYR A 158 9.81 -9.64 -6.39
C TYR A 158 10.88 -9.30 -7.42
N LEU A 159 11.73 -10.24 -7.81
CA LEU A 159 12.72 -10.04 -8.87
C LEU A 159 12.05 -9.86 -10.25
N ILE A 160 10.91 -10.53 -10.48
CA ILE A 160 10.08 -10.28 -11.68
C ILE A 160 9.51 -8.87 -11.62
N TRP A 161 8.94 -8.48 -10.47
CA TRP A 161 8.42 -7.13 -10.26
C TRP A 161 9.47 -6.04 -10.50
N LEU A 162 10.72 -6.23 -10.03
CA LEU A 162 11.81 -5.27 -10.24
C LEU A 162 12.12 -5.04 -11.73
N ASN A 163 12.04 -6.08 -12.55
CA ASN A 163 12.18 -5.92 -14.00
C ASN A 163 11.00 -5.15 -14.60
N SER A 164 9.77 -5.48 -14.20
CA SER A 164 8.59 -4.72 -14.64
C SER A 164 8.64 -3.27 -14.19
N ALA A 165 9.17 -2.98 -13.01
CA ALA A 165 9.36 -1.62 -12.53
C ALA A 165 10.34 -0.84 -13.43
N GLU A 166 11.47 -1.44 -13.80
CA GLU A 166 12.39 -0.84 -14.78
C GLU A 166 11.69 -0.58 -16.13
N ASP A 167 10.94 -1.56 -16.65
CA ASP A 167 10.25 -1.46 -17.94
C ASP A 167 9.18 -0.34 -17.93
N ARG A 168 8.35 -0.27 -16.88
CA ARG A 168 7.37 0.81 -16.73
C ARG A 168 8.02 2.18 -16.57
N MET A 169 9.16 2.26 -15.89
CA MET A 169 9.92 3.51 -15.79
C MET A 169 10.48 3.94 -17.15
N ARG A 170 10.89 3.00 -18.01
CA ARG A 170 11.29 3.28 -19.40
C ARG A 170 10.11 3.76 -20.23
N GLU A 171 8.94 3.13 -20.09
CA GLU A 171 7.70 3.63 -20.71
C GLU A 171 7.36 5.05 -20.23
N GLY A 172 7.50 5.32 -18.93
CA GLY A 172 7.36 6.65 -18.36
C GLY A 172 8.29 7.68 -19.01
N MET A 173 9.56 7.32 -19.19
CA MET A 173 10.54 8.19 -19.89
C MET A 173 10.12 8.52 -21.33
N LEU A 174 9.52 7.56 -22.06
CA LEU A 174 9.01 7.79 -23.42
C LEU A 174 7.79 8.72 -23.44
N ASN A 175 6.93 8.61 -22.42
CA ASN A 175 5.71 9.41 -22.28
C ASN A 175 5.92 10.72 -21.51
N GLY A 176 7.16 11.05 -21.12
CA GLY A 176 7.48 12.25 -20.33
C GLY A 176 7.02 12.19 -18.87
N TYR A 177 6.56 11.04 -18.39
CA TYR A 177 6.13 10.82 -17.01
C TYR A 177 7.30 10.27 -16.18
N VAL A 178 8.07 11.18 -15.56
CA VAL A 178 9.33 10.86 -14.88
C VAL A 178 9.47 11.57 -13.53
N LEU A 179 10.19 10.94 -12.59
CA LEU A 179 10.47 11.56 -11.30
C LEU A 179 11.37 12.80 -11.43
N PRO A 180 11.28 13.74 -10.47
CA PRO A 180 12.29 14.77 -10.29
C PRO A 180 13.68 14.19 -10.05
N LYS A 181 14.73 14.82 -10.62
CA LYS A 181 16.13 14.45 -10.36
C LYS A 181 16.48 14.49 -8.88
N SER A 182 15.88 15.41 -8.12
CA SER A 182 16.08 15.53 -6.67
C SER A 182 15.63 14.27 -5.91
N LEU A 183 14.57 13.60 -6.40
CA LEU A 183 14.07 12.35 -5.84
C LEU A 183 14.91 11.16 -6.31
N THR A 184 15.21 11.08 -7.61
CA THR A 184 16.07 10.01 -8.17
C THR A 184 17.44 9.95 -7.50
N LYS A 185 18.05 11.11 -7.20
CA LYS A 185 19.33 11.18 -6.46
C LYS A 185 19.26 10.55 -5.08
N LYS A 186 18.10 10.53 -4.42
CA LYS A 186 17.91 9.87 -3.11
C LYS A 186 17.70 8.36 -3.25
N VAL A 187 17.12 7.90 -4.35
CA VAL A 187 16.92 6.46 -4.63
C VAL A 187 18.24 5.74 -4.91
N ILE A 188 19.12 6.35 -5.72
CA ILE A 188 20.39 5.74 -6.15
C ILE A 188 21.23 5.17 -4.97
N PRO A 189 21.50 5.90 -3.88
CA PRO A 189 22.25 5.33 -2.75
C PRO A 189 21.48 4.23 -2.01
N GLN A 190 20.14 4.28 -1.95
CA GLN A 190 19.33 3.21 -1.34
C GLN A 190 19.54 1.89 -2.11
N LEU A 191 19.48 1.93 -3.44
CA LEU A 191 19.75 0.76 -4.29
C LEU A 191 21.19 0.27 -4.14
N LYS A 192 22.17 1.20 -4.08
CA LYS A 192 23.58 0.82 -4.00
C LYS A 192 23.90 0.03 -2.74
N THR A 193 23.29 0.37 -1.60
CA THR A 193 23.50 -0.34 -0.33
C THR A 193 23.20 -1.83 -0.44
N ILE A 194 22.18 -2.23 -1.19
CA ILE A 194 21.80 -3.64 -1.35
C ILE A 194 22.80 -4.43 -2.19
N THR A 195 23.62 -3.74 -3.01
CA THR A 195 24.66 -4.39 -3.84
C THR A 195 25.90 -4.83 -3.06
N ASN A 196 25.94 -4.64 -1.72
CA ASN A 196 27.05 -5.08 -0.90
C ASN A 196 27.13 -6.61 -0.86
N THR A 197 28.26 -7.16 -1.31
CA THR A 197 28.51 -8.61 -1.35
C THR A 197 28.89 -9.20 0.01
N ASN A 198 29.20 -8.35 1.01
CA ASN A 198 29.36 -8.82 2.38
C ASN A 198 28.00 -9.24 2.95
N LEU A 199 27.77 -10.54 3.05
CA LEU A 199 26.51 -11.11 3.54
C LEU A 199 26.22 -10.76 5.00
N ASP A 200 27.23 -10.45 5.81
CA ASP A 200 27.02 -10.04 7.20
C ASP A 200 26.41 -8.65 7.30
N GLU A 201 26.66 -7.80 6.30
CA GLU A 201 26.15 -6.44 6.19
C GLU A 201 24.93 -6.32 5.26
N ASN A 202 24.69 -7.33 4.42
CA ASN A 202 23.56 -7.30 3.48
C ASN A 202 22.24 -7.52 4.23
N LEU A 203 21.30 -6.59 4.01
CA LEU A 203 19.98 -6.58 4.64
C LEU A 203 19.18 -7.86 4.36
N PHE A 204 19.29 -8.41 3.15
CA PHE A 204 18.54 -9.62 2.77
C PHE A 204 19.05 -10.89 3.45
N ASN A 205 20.25 -10.86 4.03
CA ASN A 205 20.78 -11.99 4.80
C ASN A 205 20.40 -11.94 6.29
N SER A 206 19.70 -10.89 6.74
CA SER A 206 19.38 -10.70 8.16
C SER A 206 18.72 -11.91 8.85
N PRO A 207 17.78 -12.64 8.22
CA PRO A 207 17.13 -13.77 8.87
C PRO A 207 18.10 -14.91 9.23
N THR A 208 19.14 -15.15 8.43
CA THR A 208 20.09 -16.25 8.69
C THR A 208 21.02 -15.97 9.87
N ARG A 209 21.10 -14.71 10.32
CA ARG A 209 21.84 -14.32 11.53
C ARG A 209 21.04 -14.54 12.82
N GLN A 210 19.75 -14.86 12.71
CA GLN A 210 18.81 -14.93 13.83
C GLN A 210 17.92 -16.18 13.77
N PHE A 211 18.51 -17.33 13.46
CA PHE A 211 17.75 -18.59 13.46
C PHE A 211 17.13 -18.89 14.84
N PRO A 212 15.86 -19.35 14.87
CA PRO A 212 15.26 -19.85 16.11
C PRO A 212 16.08 -21.00 16.71
N LEU A 213 16.12 -21.07 18.04
CA LEU A 213 16.86 -22.11 18.79
C LEU A 213 16.38 -23.54 18.47
N THR A 214 15.18 -23.69 17.92
CA THR A 214 14.59 -24.98 17.54
C THR A 214 15.20 -25.57 16.27
N PHE A 215 15.98 -24.82 15.50
CA PHE A 215 16.60 -25.31 14.27
C PHE A 215 17.87 -26.12 14.57
N SER A 216 18.00 -27.26 13.92
CA SER A 216 19.24 -28.04 13.88
C SER A 216 20.33 -27.32 13.08
N GLU A 217 21.59 -27.69 13.30
CA GLU A 217 22.72 -27.14 12.54
C GLU A 217 22.64 -27.46 11.03
N GLU A 218 22.07 -28.62 10.67
CA GLU A 218 21.83 -29.00 9.27
C GLU A 218 20.81 -28.07 8.60
N GLU A 219 19.69 -27.79 9.26
CA GLU A 219 18.67 -26.87 8.74
C GLU A 219 19.21 -25.45 8.58
N LYS A 220 19.98 -24.96 9.57
CA LYS A 220 20.64 -23.65 9.50
C LYS A 220 21.61 -23.58 8.31
N LEU A 221 22.42 -24.63 8.11
CA LEU A 221 23.37 -24.69 6.99
C LEU A 221 22.66 -24.68 5.64
N ILE A 222 21.60 -25.49 5.48
CA ILE A 222 20.82 -25.56 4.24
C ILE A 222 20.21 -24.20 3.92
N LEU A 223 19.53 -23.56 4.89
CA LEU A 223 18.90 -22.26 4.67
C LEU A 223 19.92 -21.14 4.43
N SER A 224 21.03 -21.14 5.16
CA SER A 224 22.12 -20.17 4.94
C SER A 224 22.66 -20.24 3.52
N ASN A 225 22.84 -21.46 2.98
CA ASN A 225 23.29 -21.64 1.61
C ASN A 225 22.25 -21.16 0.58
N LYS A 226 20.95 -21.44 0.79
CA LYS A 226 19.88 -20.94 -0.08
C LYS A 226 19.80 -19.41 -0.09
N TYR A 227 19.91 -18.77 1.07
CA TYR A 227 19.89 -17.31 1.19
C TYR A 227 21.13 -16.68 0.54
N LYS A 228 22.31 -17.27 0.78
CA LYS A 228 23.54 -16.86 0.10
C LYS A 228 23.39 -16.91 -1.42
N ASP A 229 22.84 -18.00 -1.96
CA ASP A 229 22.59 -18.14 -3.40
C ASP A 229 21.62 -17.07 -3.92
N MET A 230 20.44 -16.95 -3.29
CA MET A 230 19.45 -15.91 -3.62
C MET A 230 20.07 -14.51 -3.62
N ILE A 231 20.88 -14.19 -2.62
CA ILE A 231 21.44 -12.84 -2.47
C ILE A 231 22.54 -12.58 -3.51
N LEU A 232 23.54 -13.46 -3.59
CA LEU A 232 24.70 -13.23 -4.44
C LEU A 232 24.37 -13.38 -5.93
N ASN A 233 23.49 -14.33 -6.28
CA ASN A 233 23.23 -14.68 -7.68
C ASN A 233 21.95 -14.06 -8.24
N LYS A 234 21.04 -13.54 -7.40
CA LYS A 234 19.78 -12.94 -7.88
C LYS A 234 19.55 -11.50 -7.39
N ILE A 235 19.49 -11.28 -6.08
CA ILE A 235 19.17 -9.95 -5.51
C ILE A 235 20.25 -8.92 -5.86
N ILE A 236 21.53 -9.19 -5.59
CA ILE A 236 22.61 -8.25 -5.87
C ILE A 236 22.66 -7.89 -7.38
N PRO A 237 22.65 -8.85 -8.32
CA PRO A 237 22.59 -8.53 -9.74
C PRO A 237 21.38 -7.68 -10.14
N ALA A 238 20.18 -7.98 -9.64
CA ALA A 238 18.98 -7.21 -9.95
C ALA A 238 19.05 -5.78 -9.42
N TYR A 239 19.50 -5.59 -8.18
CA TYR A 239 19.71 -4.26 -7.60
C TYR A 239 20.83 -3.49 -8.29
N GLN A 240 21.89 -4.17 -8.74
CA GLN A 240 22.98 -3.53 -9.50
C GLN A 240 22.48 -3.06 -10.87
N LYS A 241 21.68 -3.88 -11.58
CA LYS A 241 21.03 -3.49 -12.84
C LYS A 241 20.14 -2.27 -12.64
N LEU A 242 19.27 -2.29 -11.64
CA LEU A 242 18.37 -1.16 -11.35
C LEU A 242 19.15 0.08 -10.90
N TYR A 243 20.20 -0.07 -10.09
CA TYR A 243 21.10 1.04 -9.72
C TYR A 243 21.73 1.69 -10.96
N ASP A 244 22.25 0.87 -11.88
CA ASP A 244 22.89 1.38 -13.10
C ASP A 244 21.89 2.06 -14.03
N PHE A 245 20.68 1.50 -14.18
CA PHE A 245 19.58 2.17 -14.88
C PHE A 245 19.25 3.52 -14.24
N MET A 246 18.99 3.54 -12.93
CA MET A 246 18.58 4.75 -12.23
C MET A 246 19.65 5.85 -12.29
N LYS A 247 20.92 5.46 -12.17
CA LYS A 247 22.05 6.38 -12.16
C LYS A 247 22.44 6.88 -13.55
N ASN A 248 22.55 5.99 -14.52
CA ASN A 248 23.17 6.31 -15.81
C ASN A 248 22.14 6.74 -16.85
N GLU A 249 20.90 6.26 -16.73
CA GLU A 249 19.86 6.50 -17.72
C GLU A 249 18.74 7.38 -17.15
N TYR A 250 18.02 6.89 -16.14
CA TYR A 250 16.82 7.54 -15.61
C TYR A 250 17.10 8.94 -15.04
N LEU A 251 18.18 9.11 -14.27
CA LEU A 251 18.56 10.41 -13.69
C LEU A 251 18.77 11.50 -14.74
N SER A 252 19.27 11.15 -15.92
CA SER A 252 19.47 12.12 -17.00
C SER A 252 18.17 12.61 -17.63
N LYS A 253 17.12 11.77 -17.58
CA LYS A 253 15.78 12.05 -18.10
C LYS A 253 14.84 12.64 -17.05
N GLY A 254 15.16 12.47 -15.76
CA GLY A 254 14.39 13.06 -14.67
C GLY A 254 14.23 14.56 -14.83
N ARG A 255 13.12 15.10 -14.35
CA ARG A 255 12.80 16.54 -14.46
C ARG A 255 13.48 17.37 -13.37
N ASP A 256 13.75 18.64 -13.67
CA ASP A 256 14.28 19.59 -12.67
C ASP A 256 13.16 20.26 -11.84
N SER A 257 11.93 20.23 -12.33
CA SER A 257 10.75 20.76 -11.64
C SER A 257 10.35 19.91 -10.42
N SER A 258 9.63 20.54 -9.51
CA SER A 258 8.91 19.88 -8.41
C SER A 258 7.40 19.92 -8.68
N GLY A 259 6.60 19.24 -7.86
CA GLY A 259 5.15 19.22 -8.01
C GLY A 259 4.67 18.24 -9.08
N ILE A 260 3.44 17.74 -8.93
CA ILE A 260 2.83 16.77 -9.87
C ILE A 260 2.06 17.48 -11.00
N ASP A 261 1.74 18.76 -10.80
CA ASP A 261 1.05 19.69 -11.72
C ASP A 261 1.74 19.88 -13.08
N VAL A 262 2.96 19.38 -13.22
CA VAL A 262 3.71 19.36 -14.48
C VAL A 262 3.17 18.35 -15.50
N PHE A 263 2.38 17.37 -15.05
CA PHE A 263 1.73 16.40 -15.92
C PHE A 263 0.32 16.87 -16.29
N GLU A 264 -0.18 16.41 -17.44
CA GLU A 264 -1.51 16.79 -17.95
C GLU A 264 -2.63 16.43 -16.94
N ASP A 265 -2.53 15.26 -16.32
CA ASP A 265 -3.42 14.77 -15.25
C ASP A 265 -2.97 15.22 -13.84
N GLY A 266 -1.96 16.09 -13.73
CA GLY A 266 -1.32 16.44 -12.46
C GLY A 266 -2.23 17.14 -11.47
N SER A 267 -3.06 18.07 -11.94
CA SER A 267 -4.04 18.76 -11.09
C SER A 267 -5.11 17.78 -10.55
N ASP A 268 -5.58 16.88 -11.41
CA ASP A 268 -6.58 15.88 -11.04
C ASP A 268 -5.99 14.87 -10.05
N TYR A 269 -4.75 14.43 -10.28
CA TYR A 269 -4.02 13.56 -9.35
C TYR A 269 -3.78 14.23 -8.00
N TYR A 270 -3.51 15.54 -7.99
CA TYR A 270 -3.32 16.29 -6.74
C TYR A 270 -4.62 16.41 -5.95
N ASN A 271 -5.74 16.69 -6.62
CA ASN A 271 -7.07 16.71 -5.98
C ASN A 271 -7.49 15.33 -5.47
N TYR A 272 -7.26 14.28 -6.27
CA TYR A 272 -7.41 12.90 -5.85
C TYR A 272 -6.60 12.59 -4.58
N SER A 273 -5.32 13.01 -4.56
CA SER A 273 -4.44 12.81 -3.41
C SER A 273 -4.92 13.56 -2.17
N ILE A 274 -5.42 14.79 -2.30
CA ILE A 274 -6.03 15.54 -1.20
C ILE A 274 -7.18 14.74 -0.59
N LYS A 275 -8.14 14.29 -1.42
CA LYS A 275 -9.27 13.48 -0.99
C LYS A 275 -8.81 12.19 -0.29
N LEU A 276 -7.87 11.46 -0.89
CA LEU A 276 -7.34 10.20 -0.35
C LEU A 276 -6.71 10.38 1.03
N TYR A 277 -5.85 11.39 1.21
CA TYR A 277 -5.06 11.55 2.43
C TYR A 277 -5.74 12.35 3.54
N THR A 278 -6.75 13.16 3.22
CA THR A 278 -7.37 14.06 4.19
C THR A 278 -8.87 13.86 4.37
N THR A 279 -9.53 13.11 3.48
CA THR A 279 -10.99 12.92 3.44
C THR A 279 -11.81 14.22 3.37
N THR A 280 -11.15 15.34 3.07
CA THR A 280 -11.80 16.64 2.92
C THR A 280 -12.25 16.86 1.48
N GLU A 281 -13.23 17.74 1.32
CA GLU A 281 -13.67 18.27 0.02
C GLU A 281 -13.08 19.66 -0.26
N MET A 282 -12.20 20.16 0.62
CA MET A 282 -11.51 21.44 0.39
C MET A 282 -10.56 21.34 -0.82
N THR A 283 -10.52 22.42 -1.59
CA THR A 283 -9.56 22.60 -2.68
C THR A 283 -8.13 22.81 -2.17
N ALA A 284 -7.15 22.59 -3.04
CA ALA A 284 -5.74 22.89 -2.76
C ALA A 284 -5.53 24.34 -2.25
N ASP A 285 -6.20 25.32 -2.86
CA ASP A 285 -6.10 26.73 -2.50
C ASP A 285 -6.69 27.01 -1.11
N GLU A 286 -7.82 26.39 -0.78
CA GLU A 286 -8.43 26.51 0.55
C GLU A 286 -7.54 25.90 1.62
N ILE A 287 -6.95 24.73 1.36
CA ILE A 287 -5.99 24.08 2.26
C ILE A 287 -4.75 24.95 2.44
N HIS A 288 -4.21 25.51 1.36
CA HIS A 288 -3.04 26.39 1.43
C HIS A 288 -3.33 27.63 2.27
N LYS A 289 -4.46 28.29 2.03
CA LYS A 289 -4.88 29.48 2.78
C LYS A 289 -5.10 29.16 4.27
N LEU A 290 -5.74 28.04 4.58
CA LEU A 290 -5.90 27.57 5.96
C LEU A 290 -4.53 27.34 6.61
N GLY A 291 -3.62 26.65 5.92
CA GLY A 291 -2.26 26.39 6.39
C GLY A 291 -1.50 27.68 6.72
N LEU A 292 -1.54 28.69 5.85
CA LEU A 292 -0.92 29.99 6.12
C LEU A 292 -1.49 30.65 7.38
N SER A 293 -2.81 30.58 7.58
CA SER A 293 -3.46 31.15 8.76
C SER A 293 -3.08 30.42 10.06
N GLU A 294 -3.01 29.09 10.04
CA GLU A 294 -2.62 28.30 11.22
C GLU A 294 -1.13 28.46 11.54
N VAL A 295 -0.24 28.55 10.53
CA VAL A 295 1.19 28.85 10.75
C VAL A 295 1.36 30.19 11.46
N ALA A 296 0.67 31.24 11.03
CA ALA A 296 0.75 32.56 11.65
C ALA A 296 0.25 32.54 13.11
N LYS A 297 -0.87 31.86 13.35
CA LYS A 297 -1.46 31.69 14.69
C LYS A 297 -0.52 30.92 15.63
N ILE A 298 -0.10 29.71 15.23
CA ILE A 298 0.77 28.86 16.04
C ILE A 298 2.12 29.54 16.32
N SER A 299 2.71 30.21 15.33
CA SER A 299 3.96 30.96 15.53
C SER A 299 3.80 32.07 16.57
N SER A 300 2.66 32.76 16.56
CA SER A 300 2.35 33.80 17.55
C SER A 300 2.21 33.22 18.96
N GLU A 301 1.55 32.06 19.09
CA GLU A 301 1.43 31.35 20.37
C GLU A 301 2.79 30.86 20.89
N MET A 302 3.65 30.34 19.99
CA MET A 302 5.01 29.91 20.33
C MET A 302 5.87 31.06 20.87
N GLU A 303 5.80 32.25 20.28
CA GLU A 303 6.53 33.42 20.78
C GLU A 303 6.05 33.86 22.18
N ILE A 304 4.76 33.75 22.47
CA ILE A 304 4.23 34.01 23.82
C ILE A 304 4.84 33.03 24.84
N VAL A 305 4.87 31.73 24.51
CA VAL A 305 5.44 30.71 25.40
C VAL A 305 6.95 30.90 25.58
N LYS A 306 7.69 31.10 24.48
CA LYS A 306 9.14 31.39 24.49
C LYS A 306 9.49 32.52 25.44
N ASN A 307 8.74 33.63 25.38
CA ASN A 307 8.95 34.76 26.28
C ASN A 307 8.63 34.43 27.75
N LYS A 308 7.53 33.69 28.01
CA LYS A 308 7.16 33.26 29.38
C LYS A 308 8.22 32.38 30.03
N VAL A 309 8.85 31.49 29.28
CA VAL A 309 9.88 30.57 29.81
C VAL A 309 11.30 31.16 29.73
N GLY A 310 11.45 32.38 29.24
CA GLY A 310 12.74 33.07 29.15
C GLY A 310 13.68 32.54 28.08
N PHE A 311 13.19 31.74 27.12
CA PHE A 311 13.98 31.20 26.02
C PHE A 311 14.34 32.30 25.01
N LYS A 312 15.62 32.42 24.64
CA LYS A 312 16.15 33.59 23.90
C LYS A 312 16.33 33.38 22.40
N GLY A 313 16.17 32.15 21.91
CA GLY A 313 16.30 31.77 20.50
C GLY A 313 16.13 30.28 20.36
#